data_AF-A0A2N1J7K4-F1
#
_entry.id   AF-A0A2N1J7K4-F1
#
_cell.length_a   1.000
_cell.length_b   1.000
_cell.length_c   1.000
_cell.angle_alpha   90.00
_cell.angle_beta   90.00
_cell.angle_gamma   90.00
#
_symmetry.space_group_name_H-M   'P 1'
#
loop_
_entity.id
_entity.type
_entity.pdbx_description
1 polymer ?
#
loop_
_entity_poly.entity_id
_entity_poly.type
_entity_poly.pdbx_seq_one_letter_code
_entity_poly.pdbx_strand_id
1 'polypeptide(L)'
;MHDSPYVERANINPIERYIPLQEPLHEFGSWILSALPKYIQQYSVYKDEVTFFVAPSAVIPVMTFLRDHSATQFKALMDISGADYPSRSLRFEVVYHLLSVRNNARIRVKTYADELTPVPSVTGLFRSADWFEREAWDMYGIFFVGHPDLRRILTDYGFEGHPMRKDFPLTGYSEVRWDEEKKRVVHEPVQLTQAHRNFETSSPWEQVGPGRDYTPNNYKLVPPKPEEDEDKNKK
;
A
#
# COMPACT_ATOMS: atom_id res chain seq x y z
N MET A 1 50.30 22.59 -5.62
CA MET A 1 49.37 21.53 -5.22
C MET A 1 48.21 21.55 -6.19
N HIS A 2 48.15 20.59 -7.10
CA HIS A 2 47.00 20.39 -7.98
C HIS A 2 46.04 19.49 -7.22
N ASP A 3 44.91 20.03 -6.75
CA ASP A 3 43.84 19.19 -6.25
C ASP A 3 43.24 18.42 -7.43
N SER A 4 43.02 17.13 -7.23
CA SER A 4 42.42 16.26 -8.25
C SER A 4 41.02 16.79 -8.61
N PRO A 5 40.68 16.92 -9.91
CA PRO A 5 39.33 17.33 -10.34
C PRO A 5 38.24 16.31 -9.99
N TYR A 6 38.63 15.14 -9.46
CA TYR A 6 37.73 14.09 -9.01
C TYR A 6 37.65 14.08 -7.49
N VAL A 7 36.52 14.55 -6.95
CA VAL A 7 36.16 14.35 -5.55
C VAL A 7 35.55 12.96 -5.42
N GLU A 8 36.32 11.98 -4.93
CA GLU A 8 35.77 10.70 -4.51
C GLU A 8 34.79 10.94 -3.36
N ARG A 9 33.49 10.81 -3.63
CA ARG A 9 32.48 10.90 -2.57
C ARG A 9 32.67 9.69 -1.65
N ALA A 10 32.91 9.95 -0.37
CA ALA A 10 32.92 8.89 0.63
C ALA A 10 31.64 8.03 0.51
N ASN A 11 31.78 6.72 0.67
CA ASN A 11 30.66 5.79 0.64
C ASN A 11 29.74 6.04 1.84
N ILE A 12 28.72 6.87 1.65
CA ILE A 12 27.68 7.17 2.65
C ILE A 12 26.47 6.28 2.35
N ASN A 13 25.92 5.65 3.39
CA ASN A 13 24.68 4.90 3.22
C ASN A 13 23.54 5.88 2.87
N PRO A 14 22.83 5.72 1.74
CA PRO A 14 21.77 6.63 1.34
C PRO A 14 20.64 6.73 2.36
N ILE A 15 20.45 5.72 3.22
CA ILE A 15 19.44 5.70 4.27
C ILE A 15 19.72 6.76 5.35
N GLU A 16 20.99 7.13 5.57
CA GLU A 16 21.37 8.09 6.61
C GLU A 16 20.72 9.48 6.43
N ARG A 17 20.34 9.82 5.19
CA ARG A 17 19.62 11.05 4.87
C ARG A 17 18.24 11.14 5.52
N TYR A 18 17.62 10.00 5.83
CA TYR A 18 16.26 9.92 6.38
C TYR A 18 16.25 9.80 7.90
N ILE A 19 17.38 9.49 8.55
CA ILE A 19 17.49 9.38 10.01
C ILE A 19 16.91 10.61 10.74
N PRO A 20 17.21 11.87 10.36
CA PRO A 20 16.64 13.02 11.06
C PRO A 20 15.12 13.17 10.89
N LEU A 21 14.52 12.55 9.86
CA LEU A 21 13.08 12.59 9.61
C LEU A 21 12.31 11.51 10.37
N GLN A 22 13.00 10.45 10.83
CA GLN A 22 12.35 9.32 11.51
C GLN A 22 11.67 9.74 12.80
N GLU A 23 12.34 10.49 13.67
CA GLU A 23 11.80 10.90 14.96
C GLU A 23 10.54 11.77 14.84
N PRO A 24 10.52 12.84 14.03
CA PRO A 24 9.29 13.63 13.78
C PRO A 24 8.15 12.80 13.18
N LEU A 25 8.44 11.83 12.29
CA LEU A 25 7.41 10.98 11.70
C LEU A 25 6.82 10.00 12.71
N HIS A 26 7.63 9.45 13.62
CA HIS A 26 7.14 8.63 14.72
C HIS A 26 6.32 9.43 15.73
N GLU A 27 6.71 10.67 16.02
CA GLU A 27 5.94 11.59 16.86
C GLU A 27 4.59 11.92 16.24
N PHE A 28 4.58 12.26 14.95
CA PHE A 28 3.35 12.49 14.20
C PHE A 28 2.45 11.24 14.17
N GLY A 29 3.04 10.06 13.95
CA GLY A 29 2.33 8.77 13.99
C GLY A 29 1.68 8.51 15.34
N SER A 30 2.43 8.70 16.43
CA SER A 30 1.94 8.54 17.80
C SER A 30 0.85 9.56 18.15
N TRP A 31 1.02 10.81 17.71
CA TRP A 31 0.01 11.85 17.90
C TRP A 31 -1.32 11.52 17.21
N ILE A 32 -1.31 11.10 15.94
CA ILE A 32 -2.55 10.70 15.24
C ILE A 32 -3.18 9.48 15.94
N LEU A 33 -2.38 8.49 16.34
CA LEU A 33 -2.88 7.33 17.08
C LEU A 33 -3.59 7.76 18.38
N SER A 34 -3.03 8.73 19.10
CA SER A 34 -3.63 9.29 20.32
C SER A 34 -4.91 10.10 20.06
N ALA A 35 -5.01 10.75 18.89
CA ALA A 35 -6.16 11.55 18.50
C ALA A 35 -7.34 10.69 18.02
N LEU A 36 -7.07 9.55 17.37
CA LEU A 36 -8.06 8.63 16.82
C LEU A 36 -7.85 7.17 17.28
N PRO A 37 -7.82 6.88 18.59
CA PRO A 37 -7.48 5.56 19.12
C PRO A 37 -8.54 4.49 18.77
N LYS A 38 -9.78 4.91 18.50
CA LYS A 38 -10.86 4.02 18.08
C LYS A 38 -10.65 3.43 16.68
N TYR A 39 -9.97 4.16 15.80
CA TYR A 39 -9.98 3.91 14.36
C TYR A 39 -8.64 3.36 13.84
N ILE A 40 -7.53 3.81 14.42
CA ILE A 40 -6.19 3.44 13.98
C ILE A 40 -5.75 2.21 14.78
N GLN A 41 -5.43 1.14 14.07
CA GLN A 41 -4.98 -0.11 14.68
C GLN A 41 -3.48 -0.09 14.96
N GLN A 42 -2.71 0.39 13.98
CA GLN A 42 -1.27 0.51 14.06
C GLN A 42 -0.78 1.51 13.00
N TYR A 43 0.47 1.94 13.13
CA TYR A 43 1.17 2.69 12.10
C TYR A 43 2.56 2.09 11.88
N SER A 44 3.11 2.29 10.68
CA SER A 44 4.49 1.91 10.35
C SER A 44 5.18 3.08 9.69
N VAL A 45 6.44 3.31 10.05
CA VAL A 45 7.31 4.29 9.42
C VAL A 45 8.44 3.54 8.73
N TYR A 46 8.68 3.85 7.45
CA TYR A 46 9.80 3.32 6.70
C TYR A 46 10.42 4.45 5.88
N LYS A 47 11.69 4.77 6.15
CA LYS A 47 12.41 5.93 5.56
C LYS A 47 11.68 7.25 5.81
N ASP A 48 11.01 7.82 4.82
CA ASP A 48 10.23 9.05 4.89
C ASP A 48 8.72 8.81 4.75
N GLU A 49 8.30 7.55 4.71
CA GLU A 49 6.90 7.19 4.50
C GLU A 49 6.24 6.73 5.79
N VAL A 50 5.12 7.36 6.13
CA VAL A 50 4.24 6.93 7.22
C VAL A 50 2.99 6.25 6.65
N THR A 51 2.68 5.07 7.20
CA THR A 51 1.53 4.28 6.81
C THR A 51 0.65 4.00 8.04
N PHE A 52 -0.64 4.31 7.94
CA PHE A 52 -1.64 4.00 8.96
C PHE A 52 -2.51 2.82 8.53
N PHE A 53 -2.73 1.89 9.44
CA PHE A 53 -3.58 0.74 9.22
C PHE A 53 -4.91 0.96 9.94
N VAL A 54 -6.00 0.96 9.18
CA VAL A 54 -7.34 1.27 9.67
C VAL A 54 -8.33 0.20 9.21
N ALA A 55 -9.36 -0.02 10.01
CA ALA A 55 -10.44 -0.92 9.63
C ALA A 55 -11.30 -0.30 8.50
N PRO A 56 -11.99 -1.10 7.67
CA PRO A 56 -12.85 -0.59 6.60
C PRO A 56 -13.93 0.37 7.09
N SER A 57 -14.53 0.08 8.26
CA SER A 57 -15.54 0.95 8.89
C SER A 57 -14.98 2.31 9.33
N ALA A 58 -13.65 2.42 9.47
CA ALA A 58 -12.96 3.60 9.95
C ALA A 58 -12.45 4.51 8.82
N VAL A 59 -12.58 4.09 7.55
CA VAL A 59 -12.06 4.84 6.39
C VAL A 59 -12.62 6.26 6.35
N ILE A 60 -13.95 6.43 6.35
CA ILE A 60 -14.57 7.76 6.23
C ILE A 60 -14.15 8.70 7.37
N PRO A 61 -14.25 8.32 8.66
CA PRO A 61 -13.80 9.18 9.77
C PRO A 61 -12.33 9.58 9.68
N VAL A 62 -11.44 8.62 9.37
CA VAL A 62 -9.99 8.89 9.30
C VAL A 62 -9.67 9.79 8.12
N MET A 63 -10.25 9.53 6.94
CA MET A 63 -10.05 10.35 5.75
C MET A 63 -10.56 11.79 5.94
N THR A 64 -11.70 11.96 6.61
CA THR A 64 -12.25 13.27 6.95
C THR A 64 -11.31 14.03 7.88
N PHE A 65 -10.81 13.37 8.93
CA PHE A 65 -9.83 13.98 9.84
C PHE A 65 -8.56 14.39 9.11
N LEU A 66 -7.98 13.50 8.29
CA LEU A 66 -6.76 13.78 7.55
C LEU A 66 -6.92 14.96 6.58
N ARG A 67 -8.09 15.09 5.94
CA ARG A 67 -8.40 16.19 5.02
C ARG A 67 -8.63 17.52 5.71
N ASP A 68 -9.43 17.53 6.79
CA ASP A 68 -10.00 18.75 7.37
C ASP A 68 -9.23 19.29 8.57
N HIS A 69 -8.51 18.44 9.33
CA HIS A 69 -7.79 18.89 10.50
C HIS A 69 -6.63 19.83 10.14
N SER A 70 -6.46 20.89 10.92
CA SER A 70 -5.55 22.00 10.63
C SER A 70 -4.09 21.59 10.53
N ALA A 71 -3.69 20.58 11.30
CA ALA A 71 -2.33 20.04 11.30
C ALA A 71 -2.04 19.06 10.13
N THR A 72 -3.06 18.38 9.59
CA THR A 72 -2.86 17.27 8.62
C THR A 72 -3.16 17.69 7.18
N GLN A 73 -4.21 18.48 6.94
CA GLN A 73 -4.57 19.11 5.64
C GLN A 73 -4.21 18.31 4.37
N PHE A 74 -4.45 17.00 4.36
CA PHE A 74 -4.18 16.13 3.23
C PHE A 74 -5.31 16.27 2.20
N LYS A 75 -5.22 17.32 1.39
CA LYS A 75 -6.28 17.71 0.45
C LYS A 75 -6.24 16.98 -0.89
N ALA A 76 -5.08 16.47 -1.29
CA ALA A 76 -4.93 15.80 -2.58
C ALA A 76 -4.86 14.28 -2.37
N LEU A 77 -5.84 13.56 -2.92
CA LEU A 77 -5.78 12.12 -3.08
C LEU A 77 -5.00 11.80 -4.37
N MET A 78 -3.86 11.15 -4.20
CA MET A 78 -2.91 10.86 -5.27
C MET A 78 -3.22 9.56 -5.99
N ASP A 79 -3.59 8.52 -5.25
CA ASP A 79 -3.84 7.18 -5.78
C ASP A 79 -4.68 6.34 -4.81
N ILE A 80 -5.45 5.40 -5.36
CA ILE A 80 -6.07 4.29 -4.62
C ILE A 80 -5.71 3.00 -5.35
N SER A 81 -4.98 2.13 -4.67
CA SER A 81 -4.53 0.87 -5.22
C SER A 81 -5.02 -0.31 -4.40
N GLY A 82 -5.31 -1.42 -5.09
CA GLY A 82 -5.53 -2.72 -4.46
C GLY A 82 -4.24 -3.54 -4.45
N ALA A 83 -4.08 -4.39 -3.44
CA ALA A 83 -3.07 -5.44 -3.42
C ALA A 83 -3.71 -6.76 -2.97
N ASP A 84 -3.39 -7.84 -3.67
CA ASP A 84 -3.93 -9.18 -3.40
C ASP A 84 -2.91 -10.05 -2.66
N TYR A 85 -3.26 -10.42 -1.43
CA TYR A 85 -2.51 -11.33 -0.55
C TYR A 85 -3.36 -12.58 -0.25
N PRO A 86 -3.32 -13.61 -1.10
CA PRO A 86 -4.20 -14.79 -1.00
C PRO A 86 -3.97 -15.64 0.26
N SER A 87 -2.83 -15.48 0.94
CA SER A 87 -2.54 -16.17 2.19
C SER A 87 -3.24 -15.57 3.41
N ARG A 88 -3.84 -14.38 3.29
CA ARG A 88 -4.57 -13.71 4.38
C ARG A 88 -6.05 -14.06 4.33
N SER A 89 -6.72 -14.05 5.48
CA SER A 89 -8.17 -14.23 5.55
C SER A 89 -8.93 -13.11 4.85
N LEU A 90 -8.44 -11.88 4.96
CA LEU A 90 -8.91 -10.72 4.22
C LEU A 90 -7.91 -10.49 3.09
N ARG A 91 -8.26 -11.03 1.92
CA ARG A 91 -7.40 -11.20 0.76
C ARG A 91 -6.88 -9.87 0.22
N PHE A 92 -7.71 -8.85 0.17
CA PHE A 92 -7.37 -7.58 -0.46
C PHE A 92 -6.91 -6.54 0.56
N GLU A 93 -5.91 -5.76 0.19
CA GLU A 93 -5.48 -4.56 0.91
C GLU A 93 -5.75 -3.35 0.01
N VAL A 94 -6.58 -2.41 0.45
CA VAL A 94 -6.84 -1.15 -0.25
C VAL A 94 -5.93 -0.08 0.33
N VAL A 95 -5.11 0.52 -0.51
CA VAL A 95 -4.08 1.49 -0.15
C VAL A 95 -4.45 2.84 -0.73
N TYR A 96 -4.57 3.83 0.14
CA TYR A 96 -4.82 5.21 -0.22
C TYR A 96 -3.54 6.03 -0.05
N HIS A 97 -3.18 6.79 -1.08
CA HIS A 97 -2.06 7.72 -1.04
C HIS A 97 -2.57 9.15 -1.01
N LEU A 98 -2.19 9.91 0.01
CA LEU A 98 -2.59 11.30 0.17
C LEU A 98 -1.37 12.23 0.21
N LEU A 99 -1.58 13.45 -0.25
CA LEU A 99 -0.61 14.54 -0.29
C LEU A 99 -1.21 15.79 0.37
N SER A 100 -0.45 16.36 1.30
CA SER A 100 -0.69 17.69 1.85
C SER A 100 0.22 18.67 1.11
N VAL A 101 -0.38 19.49 0.24
CA VAL A 101 0.36 20.52 -0.51
C VAL A 101 0.87 21.61 0.43
N ARG A 102 0.13 21.92 1.51
CA ARG A 102 0.51 22.95 2.47
C ARG A 102 1.75 22.55 3.28
N ASN A 103 1.80 21.31 3.73
CA ASN A 103 2.88 20.82 4.58
C ASN A 103 3.95 20.07 3.77
N ASN A 104 3.78 19.96 2.45
CA ASN A 104 4.59 19.15 1.53
C ASN A 104 4.89 17.74 2.08
N ALA A 105 3.85 17.09 2.60
CA ALA A 105 3.95 15.80 3.27
C ALA A 105 3.05 14.76 2.61
N ARG A 106 3.48 13.49 2.63
CA ARG A 106 2.72 12.35 2.11
C ARG A 106 2.39 11.38 3.23
N ILE A 107 1.26 10.71 3.09
CA ILE A 107 0.77 9.71 4.04
C ILE A 107 0.10 8.58 3.26
N ARG A 108 0.22 7.38 3.79
CA ARG A 108 -0.47 6.20 3.27
C ARG A 108 -1.48 5.72 4.29
N VAL A 109 -2.70 5.43 3.86
CA VAL A 109 -3.72 4.80 4.71
C VAL A 109 -4.07 3.48 4.07
N LYS A 110 -4.10 2.41 4.87
CA LYS A 110 -4.34 1.06 4.39
C LYS A 110 -5.50 0.45 5.11
N THR A 111 -6.35 -0.20 4.33
CA THR A 111 -7.47 -1.01 4.82
C THR A 111 -7.45 -2.37 4.16
N TYR A 112 -8.31 -3.25 4.61
CA TYR A 112 -8.39 -4.61 4.12
C TYR A 112 -9.82 -4.93 3.69
N ALA A 113 -9.98 -5.77 2.69
CA ALA A 113 -11.27 -6.20 2.20
C ALA A 113 -11.23 -7.69 1.87
N ASP A 114 -12.42 -8.27 1.80
CA ASP A 114 -12.63 -9.61 1.28
C ASP A 114 -13.33 -9.50 -0.09
N GLU A 115 -13.54 -10.62 -0.77
CA GLU A 115 -14.26 -10.66 -2.05
C GLU A 115 -15.71 -10.20 -1.95
N LEU A 116 -16.34 -10.43 -0.79
CA LEU A 116 -17.75 -10.09 -0.54
C LEU A 116 -17.93 -8.87 0.36
N THR A 117 -16.92 -8.55 1.18
CA THR A 117 -17.05 -7.49 2.17
C THR A 117 -16.72 -6.14 1.55
N PRO A 118 -17.67 -5.20 1.52
CA PRO A 118 -17.45 -3.92 0.88
C PRO A 118 -16.62 -2.95 1.74
N VAL A 119 -15.93 -2.04 1.07
CA VAL A 119 -15.25 -0.88 1.67
C VAL A 119 -16.11 0.37 1.42
N PRO A 120 -16.26 1.30 2.37
CA PRO A 120 -16.96 2.54 2.11
C PRO A 120 -16.17 3.43 1.12
N SER A 121 -16.88 3.99 0.14
CA SER A 121 -16.34 4.92 -0.85
C SER A 121 -15.92 6.24 -0.22
N VAL A 122 -14.82 6.82 -0.68
CA VAL A 122 -14.33 8.16 -0.30
C VAL A 122 -14.61 9.21 -1.38
N THR A 123 -15.39 8.88 -2.41
CA THR A 123 -15.82 9.81 -3.47
C THR A 123 -16.50 11.08 -2.94
N GLY A 124 -17.28 10.96 -1.86
CA GLY A 124 -17.90 12.10 -1.18
C GLY A 124 -16.89 13.05 -0.51
N LEU A 125 -15.67 12.59 -0.23
CA LEU A 125 -14.59 13.40 0.35
C LEU A 125 -13.62 13.91 -0.70
N PHE A 126 -13.24 13.05 -1.65
CA PHE A 126 -12.30 13.31 -2.72
C PHE A 126 -12.92 12.92 -4.05
N ARG A 127 -13.22 13.92 -4.89
CA ARG A 127 -13.79 13.67 -6.22
C ARG A 127 -12.88 12.85 -7.14
N SER A 128 -11.57 12.90 -6.93
CA SER A 128 -10.61 12.08 -7.69
C SER A 128 -10.73 10.59 -7.40
N ALA A 129 -11.34 10.18 -6.28
CA ALA A 129 -11.49 8.77 -5.93
C ALA A 129 -12.42 8.00 -6.88
N ASP A 130 -13.32 8.70 -7.60
CA ASP A 130 -14.33 8.08 -8.48
C ASP A 130 -13.70 7.14 -9.51
N TRP A 131 -12.60 7.54 -10.13
CA TRP A 131 -11.96 6.72 -11.15
C TRP A 131 -11.10 5.60 -10.54
N PHE A 132 -10.38 5.90 -9.45
CA PHE A 132 -9.51 4.91 -8.82
C PHE A 132 -10.30 3.80 -8.09
N GLU A 133 -11.43 4.12 -7.47
CA GLU A 133 -12.31 3.11 -6.86
C GLU A 133 -12.94 2.20 -7.93
N ARG A 134 -13.29 2.75 -9.10
CA ARG A 134 -13.73 1.95 -10.25
C ARG A 134 -12.63 1.06 -10.81
N GLU A 135 -11.41 1.57 -10.92
CA GLU A 135 -10.26 0.79 -11.35
C GLU A 135 -9.97 -0.35 -10.38
N ALA A 136 -9.97 -0.09 -9.07
CA ALA A 136 -9.78 -1.11 -8.04
C ALA A 136 -10.89 -2.19 -8.08
N TRP A 137 -12.13 -1.78 -8.36
CA TRP A 137 -13.22 -2.72 -8.59
C TRP A 137 -13.01 -3.55 -9.87
N ASP A 138 -12.59 -2.94 -10.97
CA ASP A 138 -12.40 -3.65 -12.25
C ASP A 138 -11.25 -4.66 -12.19
N MET A 139 -10.12 -4.25 -11.59
CA MET A 139 -8.89 -5.02 -11.53
C MET A 139 -8.87 -6.10 -10.43
N TYR A 140 -9.44 -5.81 -9.25
CA TYR A 140 -9.40 -6.71 -8.08
C TYR A 140 -10.79 -7.21 -7.66
N GLY A 141 -11.87 -6.56 -8.07
CA GLY A 141 -13.23 -6.91 -7.64
C GLY A 141 -13.60 -6.38 -6.25
N ILE A 142 -12.89 -5.37 -5.76
CA ILE A 142 -13.17 -4.75 -4.46
C ILE A 142 -14.41 -3.88 -4.58
N PHE A 143 -15.44 -4.15 -3.78
CA PHE A 143 -16.70 -3.40 -3.86
C PHE A 143 -16.69 -2.16 -2.96
N PHE A 144 -17.05 -1.01 -3.53
CA PHE A 144 -17.14 0.26 -2.81
C PHE A 144 -18.60 0.68 -2.56
N VAL A 145 -19.01 0.74 -1.29
CA VAL A 145 -20.37 1.17 -0.90
C VAL A 145 -20.48 2.69 -0.88
N GLY A 146 -21.53 3.22 -1.51
CA GLY A 146 -21.77 4.66 -1.61
C GLY A 146 -21.12 5.32 -2.82
N HIS A 147 -20.51 4.54 -3.72
CA HIS A 147 -19.97 5.04 -4.99
C HIS A 147 -21.10 5.42 -5.97
N PRO A 148 -21.02 6.55 -6.69
CA PRO A 148 -22.09 7.01 -7.58
C PRO A 148 -22.28 6.14 -8.84
N ASP A 149 -21.20 5.70 -9.49
CA ASP A 149 -21.23 4.87 -10.71
C ASP A 149 -20.12 3.82 -10.72
N LEU A 150 -20.31 2.71 -9.98
CA LEU A 150 -19.32 1.64 -9.89
C LEU A 150 -19.49 0.64 -11.05
N ARG A 151 -18.64 0.75 -12.07
CA ARG A 151 -18.61 -0.14 -13.25
C ARG A 151 -17.22 -0.22 -13.87
N ARG A 152 -17.05 -1.15 -14.82
CA ARG A 152 -15.79 -1.41 -15.55
C ARG A 152 -15.26 -0.14 -16.20
N ILE A 153 -13.95 -0.03 -16.29
CA ILE A 153 -13.29 1.15 -16.86
C ILE A 153 -12.08 0.79 -17.72
N LEU A 154 -11.33 -0.25 -17.38
CA LEU A 154 -10.15 -0.68 -18.14
C LEU A 154 -10.43 -1.94 -18.97
N THR A 155 -11.20 -2.89 -18.45
CA THR A 155 -11.47 -4.14 -19.18
C THR A 155 -12.52 -3.96 -20.27
N ASP A 156 -12.57 -4.91 -21.20
CA ASP A 156 -13.63 -4.99 -22.22
C ASP A 156 -15.03 -5.09 -21.57
N TYR A 157 -16.05 -4.67 -22.32
CA TYR A 157 -17.43 -4.57 -21.84
C TYR A 157 -18.00 -5.90 -21.37
N GLY A 158 -17.67 -6.99 -22.07
CA GLY A 158 -18.10 -8.36 -21.76
C GLY A 158 -17.06 -9.16 -20.97
N PHE A 159 -16.05 -8.51 -20.40
CA PHE A 159 -14.97 -9.21 -19.70
C PHE A 159 -15.48 -9.88 -18.43
N GLU A 160 -15.12 -11.16 -18.25
CA GLU A 160 -15.44 -11.95 -17.07
C GLU A 160 -14.18 -12.19 -16.23
N GLY A 161 -14.25 -11.83 -14.95
CA GLY A 161 -13.13 -11.88 -14.01
C GLY A 161 -12.49 -10.53 -13.70
N HIS A 162 -11.41 -10.61 -12.92
CA HIS A 162 -10.65 -9.48 -12.36
C HIS A 162 -9.15 -9.71 -12.61
N PRO A 163 -8.52 -9.01 -13.57
CA PRO A 163 -7.20 -9.38 -14.09
C PRO A 163 -6.04 -9.38 -13.09
N MET A 164 -6.06 -8.51 -12.08
CA MET A 164 -4.93 -8.33 -11.17
C MET A 164 -4.97 -9.25 -9.95
N ARG A 165 -5.97 -10.14 -9.86
CA ARG A 165 -5.99 -11.19 -8.85
C ARG A 165 -4.93 -12.26 -9.16
N LYS A 166 -4.30 -12.82 -8.13
CA LYS A 166 -3.19 -13.77 -8.27
C LYS A 166 -3.57 -15.14 -8.85
N ASP A 167 -4.85 -15.48 -8.83
CA ASP A 167 -5.45 -16.67 -9.44
C ASP A 167 -5.81 -16.48 -10.91
N PHE A 168 -5.82 -15.24 -11.43
CA PHE A 168 -6.11 -14.95 -12.82
C PHE A 168 -4.88 -15.27 -13.72
N PRO A 169 -5.02 -16.05 -14.79
CA PRO A 169 -3.91 -16.39 -15.67
C PRO A 169 -3.46 -15.18 -16.48
N LEU A 170 -2.14 -15.05 -16.71
CA LEU A 170 -1.56 -13.92 -17.44
C LEU A 170 -2.19 -13.72 -18.84
N THR A 171 -2.48 -14.81 -19.55
CA THR A 171 -3.08 -14.77 -20.89
C THR A 171 -4.60 -14.52 -20.87
N GLY A 172 -5.26 -14.65 -19.72
CA GLY A 172 -6.71 -14.71 -19.63
C GLY A 172 -7.30 -16.00 -20.18
N TYR A 173 -8.63 -16.00 -20.36
CA TYR A 173 -9.39 -17.18 -20.76
C TYR A 173 -9.88 -17.14 -22.22
N SER A 174 -10.03 -15.94 -22.78
CA SER A 174 -10.60 -15.72 -24.12
C SER A 174 -9.68 -14.90 -25.02
N GLU A 175 -9.67 -15.21 -26.31
CA GLU A 175 -9.07 -14.41 -27.37
C GLU A 175 -10.13 -13.94 -28.37
N VAL A 176 -9.76 -13.01 -29.24
CA VAL A 176 -10.65 -12.44 -30.25
C VAL A 176 -10.12 -12.72 -31.66
N ARG A 177 -11.03 -13.11 -32.57
CA ARG A 177 -10.72 -13.22 -34.00
C ARG A 177 -11.86 -12.73 -34.88
N TRP A 178 -11.55 -12.39 -36.12
CA TRP A 178 -12.57 -12.13 -37.13
C TRP A 178 -13.13 -13.45 -37.66
N ASP A 179 -14.45 -13.57 -37.71
CA ASP A 179 -15.15 -14.70 -38.31
C ASP A 179 -15.78 -14.27 -39.64
N GLU A 180 -15.29 -14.82 -40.76
CA GLU A 180 -15.74 -14.45 -42.10
C GLU A 180 -17.19 -14.91 -42.38
N GLU A 181 -17.60 -16.06 -41.84
CA GLU A 181 -18.95 -16.59 -42.03
C GLU A 181 -20.00 -15.69 -41.35
N LYS A 182 -19.69 -15.24 -40.14
CA LYS A 182 -20.58 -14.38 -39.34
C LYS A 182 -20.36 -12.88 -39.59
N LYS A 183 -19.32 -12.51 -40.33
CA LYS A 183 -18.87 -11.13 -40.59
C LYS A 183 -18.82 -10.27 -39.32
N ARG A 184 -18.28 -10.83 -38.23
CA ARG A 184 -18.12 -10.14 -36.94
C ARG A 184 -16.92 -10.66 -36.17
N VAL A 185 -16.49 -9.90 -35.17
CA VAL A 185 -15.51 -10.35 -34.17
C VAL A 185 -16.19 -11.35 -33.23
N VAL A 186 -15.53 -12.48 -32.97
CA VAL A 186 -15.98 -13.52 -32.04
C VAL A 186 -14.96 -13.70 -30.92
N HIS A 187 -15.46 -14.02 -29.72
CA HIS A 187 -14.64 -14.40 -28.56
C HIS A 187 -14.59 -15.93 -28.49
N GLU A 188 -13.38 -16.49 -28.40
CA GLU A 188 -13.14 -17.94 -28.32
C GLU A 188 -12.16 -18.25 -27.19
N PRO A 189 -12.13 -19.48 -26.65
CA PRO A 189 -11.13 -19.89 -25.67
C PRO A 189 -9.72 -19.73 -26.22
N VAL A 190 -8.80 -19.21 -25.40
CA VAL A 190 -7.45 -18.86 -25.83
C VAL A 190 -6.64 -20.06 -26.37
N GLN A 191 -5.98 -19.89 -27.51
CA GLN A 191 -5.09 -20.89 -28.11
C GLN A 191 -3.80 -20.22 -28.60
N LEU A 192 -2.74 -20.30 -27.78
CA LEU A 192 -1.46 -19.72 -28.14
C LEU A 192 -0.65 -20.66 -29.05
N THR A 193 -0.11 -20.12 -30.14
CA THR A 193 0.86 -20.82 -30.99
C THR A 193 2.15 -21.16 -30.23
N GLN A 194 2.55 -20.28 -29.32
CA GLN A 194 3.65 -20.49 -28.38
C GLN A 194 3.16 -20.25 -26.95
N ALA A 195 3.30 -21.27 -26.11
CA ALA A 195 2.97 -21.15 -24.70
C ALA A 195 3.88 -20.15 -23.96
N HIS A 196 3.32 -19.48 -22.95
CA HIS A 196 4.09 -18.63 -22.04
C HIS A 196 5.11 -19.47 -21.27
N ARG A 197 6.37 -19.02 -21.24
CA ARG A 197 7.45 -19.67 -20.50
C ARG A 197 7.79 -18.82 -19.29
N ASN A 198 7.50 -19.34 -18.09
CA ASN A 198 7.88 -18.66 -16.85
C ASN A 198 9.35 -18.96 -16.53
N PHE A 199 10.16 -17.91 -16.35
CA PHE A 199 11.57 -18.02 -15.99
C PHE A 199 11.82 -17.44 -14.59
N GLU A 200 11.10 -17.95 -13.60
CA GLU A 200 11.37 -17.66 -12.20
C GLU A 200 12.72 -18.24 -11.79
N THR A 201 13.76 -17.41 -11.85
CA THR A 201 15.13 -17.74 -11.44
C THR A 201 15.35 -17.38 -9.97
N SER A 202 14.43 -17.81 -9.10
CA SER A 202 14.58 -17.57 -7.66
C SER A 202 15.83 -18.30 -7.14
N SER A 203 16.70 -17.55 -6.47
CA SER A 203 17.88 -18.11 -5.79
C SER A 203 17.46 -19.07 -4.68
N PRO A 204 18.08 -20.26 -4.56
CA PRO A 204 17.88 -21.15 -3.41
C PRO A 204 18.39 -20.56 -2.09
N TRP A 205 19.29 -19.57 -2.16
CA TRP A 205 19.85 -18.89 -1.01
C TRP A 205 19.14 -17.56 -0.74
N GLU A 206 18.98 -17.23 0.54
CA GLU A 206 18.49 -15.94 1.00
C GLU A 206 19.43 -14.83 0.49
N GLN A 207 18.89 -13.93 -0.35
CA GLN A 207 19.68 -12.91 -1.03
C GLN A 207 20.00 -11.70 -0.14
N VAL A 208 19.12 -11.38 0.81
CA VAL A 208 19.22 -10.20 1.69
C VAL A 208 18.91 -10.61 3.13
N GLY A 209 19.76 -10.22 4.07
CA GLY A 209 19.56 -10.51 5.50
C GLY A 209 18.55 -9.57 6.17
N PRO A 210 18.41 -9.63 7.52
CA PRO A 210 17.33 -8.98 8.29
C PRO A 210 17.36 -7.44 8.38
N GLY A 211 18.11 -6.75 7.52
CA GLY A 211 18.18 -5.29 7.50
C GLY A 211 18.75 -4.67 8.79
N ARG A 212 18.61 -3.35 8.93
CA ARG A 212 18.93 -2.61 10.15
C ARG A 212 17.70 -1.83 10.58
N ASP A 213 17.44 -1.85 11.88
CA ASP A 213 16.35 -1.10 12.48
C ASP A 213 16.79 0.33 12.80
N TYR A 214 16.12 1.30 12.16
CA TYR A 214 16.36 2.73 12.32
C TYR A 214 15.33 3.42 13.23
N THR A 215 14.50 2.65 13.95
CA THR A 215 13.55 3.23 14.90
C THR A 215 14.28 4.05 15.98
N PRO A 216 13.81 5.27 16.30
CA PRO A 216 14.43 6.10 17.33
C PRO A 216 14.32 5.44 18.70
N ASN A 217 15.31 5.65 19.56
CA ASN A 217 15.36 5.04 20.90
C ASN A 217 14.14 5.36 21.76
N ASN A 218 13.54 6.55 21.57
CA ASN A 218 12.33 6.99 22.29
C ASN A 218 11.09 6.13 21.99
N TYR A 219 11.07 5.42 20.86
CA TYR A 219 9.96 4.56 20.43
C TYR A 219 10.28 3.06 20.55
N LYS A 220 11.48 2.72 21.03
CA LYS A 220 11.84 1.34 21.35
C LYS A 220 11.40 1.03 22.77
N LEU A 221 10.84 -0.17 22.97
CA LEU A 221 10.52 -0.65 24.31
C LEU A 221 11.82 -0.80 25.11
N VAL A 222 11.89 -0.14 26.27
CA VAL A 222 13.03 -0.26 27.17
C VAL A 222 12.97 -1.64 27.83
N PRO A 223 14.00 -2.49 27.69
CA PRO A 223 14.02 -3.78 28.35
C PRO A 223 14.01 -3.58 29.87
N PRO A 224 13.36 -4.48 30.64
CA PRO A 224 13.39 -4.40 32.09
C PRO A 224 14.85 -4.44 32.58
N LYS A 225 15.15 -3.66 33.63
CA LYS A 225 16.47 -3.71 34.25
C LYS A 225 16.70 -5.12 34.80
N PRO A 226 17.90 -5.70 34.62
CA PRO A 226 18.22 -6.97 35.26
C PRO A 226 18.14 -6.83 36.78
N GLU A 227 17.60 -7.84 37.46
CA GLU A 227 17.60 -7.89 38.93
C GLU A 227 19.05 -7.89 39.44
N GLU A 228 19.36 -7.02 40.40
CA GLU A 228 20.68 -7.02 41.05
C GLU A 228 20.77 -8.26 41.94
N ASP A 229 21.73 -9.16 41.66
CA ASP A 229 22.02 -10.31 42.50
C ASP A 229 22.41 -9.83 43.93
N GLU A 230 21.47 -9.83 44.87
CA GLU A 230 21.72 -9.53 46.29
C GLU A 230 22.70 -10.53 46.96
N ASP A 231 23.14 -11.58 46.27
CA ASP A 231 24.02 -12.63 46.82
C ASP A 231 25.53 -12.37 46.67
N LYS A 232 25.97 -11.22 46.16
CA LYS A 232 27.43 -10.89 46.11
C LYS A 232 28.00 -10.28 47.39
N ASN A 233 27.19 -10.04 48.42
CA ASN A 233 27.65 -9.48 49.71
C ASN A 233 27.60 -10.46 50.91
N LYS A 234 27.48 -11.77 50.66
CA LYS A 234 27.67 -12.81 51.70
C LYS A 234 28.97 -13.59 51.45
N LYS A 235 30.12 -13.03 51.82
CA LYS A 235 31.32 -13.80 52.16
C LYS A 235 32.26 -12.99 53.04
#